data_AF-A0A9E3DEU1-F1
#
_entry.id   AF-A0A9E3DEU1-F1
#
_cell.length_a   1.000
_cell.length_b   1.000
_cell.length_c   1.000
_cell.angle_alpha   90.00
_cell.angle_beta   90.00
_cell.angle_gamma   90.00
#
_symmetry.space_group_name_H-M   'P 1'
#
loop_
_entity.id
_entity.type
_entity.pdbx_description
1 polymer ?
#
loop_
_entity_poly.entity_id
_entity_poly.type
_entity_poly.pdbx_seq_one_letter_code
_entity_poly.pdbx_strand_id
1 'polypeptide(L)'
;MKYQVTFRERTDSKGDPSENPPEFVEPELTDDVVLDAVFVQRIEPESMHVQETMDEDDNFLSIGTEVWEYDIAEGREKDFEDALKNSGMVIEYEVLDDEGELANLPQD
;
A
#
# COMPACT_ATOMS: atom_id res chain seq x y z
N MET A 1 -13.56 9.07 -6.85
CA MET A 1 -13.65 7.58 -6.89
C MET A 1 -12.53 7.07 -6.02
N LYS A 2 -12.79 6.13 -5.11
CA LYS A 2 -11.81 5.81 -4.06
C LYS A 2 -11.04 4.54 -4.35
N TYR A 3 -9.78 4.53 -3.97
CA TYR A 3 -8.86 3.41 -4.15
C TYR A 3 -8.16 3.13 -2.84
N GLN A 4 -8.26 1.89 -2.36
CA GLN A 4 -7.44 1.40 -1.25
C GLN A 4 -6.20 0.73 -1.83
N VAL A 5 -5.02 1.24 -1.52
CA VAL A 5 -3.75 0.74 -2.03
C VAL A 5 -2.91 0.20 -0.89
N THR A 6 -2.44 -1.04 -1.06
CA THR A 6 -1.51 -1.68 -0.13
C THR A 6 -0.10 -1.64 -0.72
N PHE A 7 0.78 -0.94 -0.04
CA PHE A 7 2.19 -0.82 -0.37
C PHE A 7 3.03 -1.81 0.41
N ARG A 8 4.14 -2.24 -0.20
CA ARG A 8 5.22 -2.92 0.50
C ARG A 8 6.12 -1.88 1.15
N GLU A 9 6.21 -1.90 2.48
CA GLU A 9 7.12 -1.05 3.23
C GLU A 9 8.31 -1.89 3.73
N ARG A 10 9.54 -1.44 3.50
CA ARG A 10 10.70 -2.04 4.17
C ARG A 10 10.88 -1.39 5.54
N THR A 11 10.88 -2.22 6.57
CA THR A 11 11.17 -1.79 7.94
C THR A 11 12.59 -2.23 8.32
N ASP A 12 13.27 -1.40 9.10
CA ASP A 12 14.56 -1.76 9.68
C ASP A 12 14.38 -2.86 10.75
N SER A 13 15.48 -3.44 11.21
CA SER A 13 15.56 -4.37 12.34
C SER A 13 14.83 -3.91 13.62
N LYS A 14 14.51 -2.63 13.74
CA LYS A 14 13.74 -2.03 14.85
C LYS A 14 12.23 -1.90 14.61
N GLY A 15 11.75 -2.26 13.42
CA GLY A 15 10.38 -2.01 12.97
C GLY A 15 10.12 -0.56 12.54
N ASP A 16 11.14 0.30 12.58
CA ASP A 16 11.03 1.67 12.08
C ASP A 16 10.89 1.67 10.55
N PRO A 17 9.98 2.50 9.99
CA PRO A 17 9.85 2.64 8.54
C PRO A 17 11.16 3.19 7.97
N SER A 18 11.75 2.45 7.03
CA SER A 18 12.93 2.95 6.30
C SER A 18 12.54 3.70 5.03
N GLU A 19 11.30 3.59 4.59
CA GLU A 19 10.78 4.14 3.35
C GLU A 19 9.39 4.75 3.59
N ASN A 20 9.04 5.81 2.88
CA ASN A 20 7.67 6.29 2.76
C ASN A 20 7.13 5.85 1.40
N PRO A 21 6.32 4.79 1.32
CA PRO A 21 5.76 4.32 0.06
C PRO A 21 5.06 5.37 -0.81
N PRO A 22 4.26 6.32 -0.27
CA PRO A 22 3.60 7.32 -1.11
C PRO A 22 4.59 8.19 -1.90
N GLU A 23 5.79 8.46 -1.37
CA GLU A 23 6.82 9.26 -2.06
C GLU A 23 7.32 8.60 -3.37
N PHE A 24 7.05 7.32 -3.58
CA PHE A 24 7.39 6.60 -4.82
C PHE A 24 6.27 6.62 -5.87
N VAL A 25 5.05 6.99 -5.48
CA VAL A 25 3.91 7.13 -6.39
C VAL A 25 3.71 8.60 -6.75
N GLU A 26 3.90 9.51 -5.80
CA GLU A 26 3.85 10.96 -6.00
C GLU A 26 4.56 11.48 -7.27
N PRO A 27 5.79 11.06 -7.62
CA PRO A 27 6.46 11.54 -8.84
C PRO A 27 5.84 11.01 -10.14
N GLU A 28 5.15 9.87 -10.11
CA GLU A 28 4.45 9.30 -11.27
C GLU A 28 3.02 9.87 -11.40
N LEU A 29 2.50 10.46 -10.33
CA LEU A 29 1.19 11.10 -10.32
C LEU A 29 1.28 12.54 -10.81
N THR A 30 0.28 12.94 -11.58
CA THR A 30 0.10 14.36 -11.90
C THR A 30 -0.65 15.03 -10.76
N ASP A 31 -0.35 16.30 -10.43
CA ASP A 31 -0.98 17.10 -9.35
C ASP A 31 -2.53 17.16 -9.37
N ASP A 32 -3.17 16.67 -10.42
CA ASP A 32 -4.62 16.69 -10.66
C ASP A 32 -5.27 15.29 -10.63
N VAL A 33 -4.48 14.23 -10.39
CA VAL A 33 -4.97 12.85 -10.37
C VAL A 33 -5.57 12.49 -9.00
N VAL A 34 -4.85 12.80 -7.92
CA VAL A 34 -5.27 12.52 -6.55
C VAL A 34 -5.91 13.77 -5.95
N LEU A 35 -7.18 13.67 -5.56
CA LEU A 35 -7.92 14.70 -4.86
C LEU A 35 -7.61 14.71 -3.36
N ASP A 36 -7.51 13.52 -2.76
CA ASP A 36 -7.23 13.33 -1.35
C ASP A 36 -6.48 12.00 -1.12
N ALA A 37 -5.63 11.95 -0.09
CA ALA A 37 -4.91 10.75 0.30
C ALA A 37 -4.92 10.61 1.82
N VAL A 38 -5.43 9.48 2.30
CA VAL A 38 -5.62 9.18 3.72
C VAL A 38 -4.85 7.92 4.08
N PHE A 39 -4.00 8.03 5.10
CA PHE A 39 -3.40 6.85 5.71
C PHE A 39 -4.47 6.09 6.49
N VAL A 40 -4.70 4.82 6.12
CA VAL A 40 -5.69 3.96 6.78
C VAL A 40 -5.04 3.24 7.96
N GLN A 41 -4.03 2.44 7.65
CA GLN A 41 -3.34 1.62 8.65
C GLN A 41 -1.99 1.14 8.13
N ARG A 42 -1.12 0.80 9.07
CA ARG A 42 0.12 0.07 8.82
C ARG A 42 -0.01 -1.31 9.46
N ILE A 43 0.31 -2.32 8.66
CA ILE A 43 0.39 -3.71 9.10
C ILE A 43 1.87 -3.99 9.32
N GLU A 44 2.29 -3.91 10.57
CA GLU A 44 3.62 -4.37 10.97
C GLU A 44 3.73 -5.87 10.68
N PRO A 45 4.91 -6.37 10.28
CA PRO A 45 5.11 -7.80 10.20
C PRO A 45 4.82 -8.36 11.60
N GLU A 46 3.85 -9.27 11.71
CA GLU A 46 3.72 -10.07 12.91
C GLU A 46 5.11 -10.63 13.16
N SER A 47 5.71 -10.28 14.29
CA SER A 47 6.95 -10.89 14.74
C SER A 47 6.65 -12.37 14.94
N MET A 48 6.63 -13.14 13.85
CA MET A 48 6.70 -14.57 13.93
C MET A 48 8.02 -14.80 14.61
N HIS A 49 7.94 -15.16 15.87
CA HIS A 49 8.94 -15.95 16.56
C HIS A 49 9.36 -17.08 15.62
N VAL A 50 10.34 -16.81 14.74
CA VAL A 50 11.12 -17.87 14.10
C VAL A 50 12.10 -18.31 15.18
N GLN A 51 11.57 -19.00 16.19
CA GLN A 51 12.35 -20.04 16.81
C GLN A 51 12.55 -21.08 15.72
N GLU A 52 13.64 -20.96 14.98
CA GLU A 52 14.54 -22.05 14.64
C GLU A 52 15.59 -21.54 13.65
N THR A 53 16.78 -21.28 14.22
CA THR A 53 18.10 -21.43 13.58
C THR A 53 18.29 -20.84 12.19
N MET A 54 19.01 -19.72 12.09
CA MET A 54 20.25 -19.65 11.32
C MET A 54 20.89 -18.25 11.39
N ASP A 55 22.19 -18.27 11.66
CA ASP A 55 23.23 -17.31 11.30
C ASP A 55 23.13 -15.83 11.74
N GLU A 56 24.04 -15.50 12.66
CA GLU A 56 24.50 -14.18 13.04
C GLU A 56 25.18 -13.47 11.83
N ASP A 57 24.43 -12.95 10.86
CA ASP A 57 24.86 -11.82 9.98
C ASP A 57 23.72 -11.19 9.13
N ASP A 58 22.46 -11.64 9.25
CA ASP A 58 21.37 -11.15 8.40
C ASP A 58 20.71 -9.90 9.01
N ASN A 59 21.02 -8.73 8.45
CA ASN A 59 20.20 -7.52 8.54
C ASN A 59 18.85 -7.79 7.86
N PHE A 60 18.03 -8.64 8.47
CA PHE A 60 16.78 -9.14 7.93
C PHE A 60 15.78 -7.98 7.89
N LEU A 61 15.74 -7.31 6.75
CA LEU A 61 14.72 -6.30 6.42
C LEU A 61 13.35 -6.95 6.62
N SER A 62 12.69 -6.56 7.71
CA SER A 62 11.33 -7.01 7.99
C SER A 62 10.42 -6.28 7.00
N ILE A 63 9.60 -7.02 6.28
CA ILE A 63 8.69 -6.45 5.27
C ILE A 63 7.36 -6.18 5.95
N GLY A 64 7.05 -4.90 6.18
CA GLY A 64 5.74 -4.42 6.57
C GLY A 64 4.87 -4.10 5.36
N THR A 65 3.57 -3.90 5.59
CA THR A 65 2.69 -3.36 4.55
C THR A 65 1.94 -2.14 5.06
N GLU A 66 1.70 -1.20 4.15
CA GLU A 66 1.03 0.06 4.48
C GLU A 66 -0.18 0.27 3.58
N VAL A 67 -1.32 0.61 4.19
CA VAL A 67 -2.60 0.76 3.50
C VAL A 67 -3.00 2.23 3.48
N TRP A 68 -3.28 2.74 2.28
CA TRP A 68 -3.71 4.11 2.02
C TRP A 68 -4.98 4.13 1.19
N GLU A 69 -5.84 5.09 1.47
CA GLU A 69 -7.02 5.41 0.68
C GLU A 69 -6.76 6.67 -0.14
N TYR A 70 -6.97 6.59 -1.44
CA TYR A 70 -6.83 7.71 -2.36
C TYR A 70 -8.19 8.04 -2.97
N ASP A 71 -8.59 9.30 -2.91
CA ASP A 71 -9.67 9.81 -3.72
C ASP A 71 -9.12 10.32 -5.05
N ILE A 72 -9.60 9.74 -6.14
CA ILE A 72 -9.13 10.00 -7.50
C ILE A 72 -10.15 10.85 -8.23
N ALA A 73 -9.64 11.84 -8.97
CA ALA A 73 -10.44 12.72 -9.81
C ALA A 73 -11.15 11.92 -10.92
N GLU A 74 -12.39 12.32 -11.23
CA GLU A 74 -13.17 11.66 -12.27
C GLU A 74 -12.48 11.72 -13.64
N GLY A 75 -12.34 10.56 -14.30
CA GLY A 75 -11.66 10.42 -15.58
C GLY A 75 -10.14 10.23 -15.47
N ARG A 76 -9.57 10.20 -14.26
CA ARG A 76 -8.13 10.02 -13.98
C ARG A 76 -7.79 8.67 -13.36
N GLU A 77 -8.76 7.79 -13.17
CA GLU A 77 -8.58 6.44 -12.61
C GLU A 77 -7.44 5.68 -13.30
N LYS A 78 -7.39 5.77 -14.63
CA LYS A 78 -6.41 5.05 -15.43
C LYS A 78 -4.99 5.60 -15.28
N ASP A 79 -4.84 6.91 -15.12
CA ASP A 79 -3.55 7.54 -14.84
C ASP A 79 -3.03 7.07 -13.46
N PHE A 80 -3.92 7.00 -12.46
CA PHE A 80 -3.59 6.50 -11.13
C PHE A 80 -3.16 5.03 -11.16
N GLU A 81 -3.95 4.15 -11.81
CA GLU A 81 -3.60 2.74 -11.95
C GLU A 81 -2.27 2.50 -12.67
N ASP A 82 -1.94 3.32 -13.66
CA ASP A 82 -0.65 3.24 -14.37
C ASP A 82 0.51 3.65 -13.45
N ALA A 83 0.34 4.72 -12.67
CA ALA A 83 1.31 5.15 -11.66
C ALA A 83 1.56 4.07 -10.60
N LEU A 84 0.50 3.42 -10.10
CA LEU A 84 0.61 2.30 -9.15
C LEU A 84 1.45 1.15 -9.72
N LYS A 85 1.21 0.79 -10.99
CA LYS A 85 1.93 -0.29 -11.68
C LYS A 85 3.39 0.07 -11.96
N ASN A 86 3.68 1.31 -12.32
CA ASN A 86 5.04 1.79 -12.58
C ASN A 86 5.86 1.94 -11.30
N SER A 87 5.23 2.33 -10.18
CA SER A 87 5.89 2.49 -8.88
C SER A 87 6.61 1.22 -8.41
N GLY A 88 6.05 0.03 -8.70
CA GLY A 88 6.64 -1.26 -8.31
C GLY A 88 6.68 -1.53 -6.80
N MET A 89 6.15 -0.61 -5.99
CA MET A 89 6.00 -0.72 -4.53
C MET A 89 4.61 -1.23 -4.11
N VAL A 90 3.64 -1.21 -5.04
CA VAL A 90 2.26 -1.63 -4.79
C VAL A 90 2.17 -3.15 -4.80
N ILE A 91 1.62 -3.72 -3.73
CA ILE A 91 1.31 -5.15 -3.63
C ILE A 91 -0.04 -5.40 -4.28
N GLU A 92 -1.05 -4.65 -3.86
CA GLU A 92 -2.42 -4.75 -4.33
C GLU A 92 -3.14 -3.41 -4.19
N TYR A 93 -4.19 -3.24 -4.98
CA TYR A 93 -5.10 -2.12 -4.87
C TYR A 93 -6.54 -2.58 -5.12
N GLU A 94 -7.47 -2.02 -4.37
CA GLU A 94 -8.91 -2.26 -4.47
C GLU A 94 -9.64 -0.95 -4.74
N VAL A 95 -10.71 -1.02 -5.52
CA VAL A 95 -11.58 0.13 -5.79
C VAL A 95 -12.69 0.15 -4.75
N LEU A 96 -12.76 1.22 -3.98
CA LEU A 96 -13.85 1.48 -3.05
C LEU A 96 -14.92 2.30 -3.77
N ASP A 97 -16.10 1.72 -3.95
CA ASP A 97 -17.28 2.49 -4.35
C ASP A 97 -17.67 3.46 -3.21
N ASP A 98 -18.31 4.59 -3.54
CA ASP A 98 -18.64 5.64 -2.57
C ASP A 98 -19.61 5.14 -1.48
N GLU A 99 -20.33 4.06 -1.78
CA GLU A 99 -20.96 3.20 -0.79
C GLU A 99 -19.92 2.17 -0.33
N GLY A 100 -19.42 2.29 0.90
CA GLY A 100 -18.54 1.29 1.56
C GLY A 100 -19.20 -0.07 1.80
N GLU A 101 -19.87 -0.60 0.78
CA GLU A 101 -20.60 -1.84 0.75
C GLU A 101 -19.81 -2.81 -0.12
N LEU A 102 -19.22 -3.80 0.54
CA LEU A 102 -18.55 -4.94 -0.05
C LEU A 102 -19.34 -5.45 -1.25
N ALA A 103 -18.86 -5.19 -2.47
CA ALA A 103 -19.43 -5.75 -3.69
C ALA A 103 -19.04 -7.23 -3.83
N ASN A 104 -19.47 -8.09 -2.90
CA ASN A 104 -19.33 -9.56 -2.90
C ASN A 104 -20.42 -10.12 -1.94
N LEU A 105 -21.37 -10.99 -2.26
CA LEU A 105 -21.56 -12.04 -3.25
C LEU A 105 -23.08 -12.34 -3.36
N PRO A 106 -23.58 -12.92 -4.46
CA PRO A 106 -24.87 -13.63 -4.41
C PRO A 106 -24.75 -14.80 -3.43
N GLN A 107 -25.51 -14.74 -2.33
CA GLN A 107 -25.76 -15.89 -1.46
C GLN A 107 -26.83 -16.74 -2.14
N ASP A 108 -26.46 -17.88 -2.73
CA ASP A 108 -27.39 -18.96 -3.11
C ASP A 108 -27.07 -20.21 -2.28
#